data_AF-A0A2N7II76-F1
#
_entry.id   AF-A0A2N7II76-F1
#
_cell.length_a   1.000
_cell.length_b   1.000
_cell.length_c   1.000
_cell.angle_alpha   90.00
_cell.angle_beta   90.00
_cell.angle_gamma   90.00
#
_symmetry.space_group_name_H-M   'P 1'
#
loop_
_entity.id
_entity.type
_entity.pdbx_description
1 polymer ?
#
loop_
_entity_poly.entity_id
_entity_poly.type
_entity_poly.pdbx_seq_one_letter_code
_entity_poly.pdbx_strand_id
1 'polypeptide(L)'
;MPKPETGEENRVRRLRELEGKNINHYSVTLSAYLNSGSEINKAILAISSAALGLLIAAYQDASSFTCASKLIFTVAIVTLCLAIISTLFIFNSNQKYFEAVIREKSEDKVLKELKSYRYLNYTMFAFGVFFASLLAITGVWI
;
A
#
# COMPACT_ATOMS: atom_id res chain seq x y z
N MET A 1 -37.00 -42.89 4.46
CA MET A 1 -37.06 -41.48 4.92
C MET A 1 -35.86 -41.23 5.82
N PRO A 2 -35.11 -40.12 5.66
CA PRO A 2 -34.12 -39.74 6.65
C PRO A 2 -34.81 -39.54 8.00
N LYS A 3 -34.21 -40.05 9.08
CA LYS A 3 -34.74 -39.85 10.44
C LYS A 3 -34.88 -38.34 10.72
N PRO A 4 -35.94 -37.92 11.43
CA PRO A 4 -36.07 -36.53 11.83
C PRO A 4 -34.87 -36.15 12.71
N GLU A 5 -34.17 -35.07 12.34
CA GLU A 5 -33.06 -34.52 13.11
C GLU A 5 -33.52 -34.26 14.55
N THR A 6 -32.74 -34.75 15.51
CA THR A 6 -32.90 -34.41 16.91
C THR A 6 -32.54 -32.94 17.15
N GLY A 7 -33.09 -32.34 18.21
CA GLY A 7 -32.82 -30.93 18.54
C GLY A 7 -31.33 -30.61 18.73
N GLU A 8 -30.54 -31.58 19.20
CA GLU A 8 -29.08 -31.52 19.34
C GLU A 8 -28.38 -31.50 17.97
N GLU A 9 -28.71 -32.41 17.05
CA GLU A 9 -28.14 -32.46 15.70
C GLU A 9 -28.38 -31.14 14.94
N ASN A 10 -29.59 -30.59 15.08
CA ASN A 10 -29.99 -29.33 14.45
C ASN A 10 -29.24 -28.11 15.04
N ARG A 11 -28.82 -28.19 16.32
CA ARG A 11 -27.99 -27.17 16.98
C ARG A 11 -26.54 -27.25 16.50
N VAL A 12 -25.96 -28.45 16.48
CA VAL A 12 -24.57 -28.67 16.00
C VAL A 12 -24.41 -28.24 14.55
N ARG A 13 -25.39 -28.56 13.69
CA ARG A 13 -25.39 -28.14 12.30
C ARG A 13 -25.40 -26.62 12.16
N ARG A 14 -26.28 -25.92 12.90
CA ARG A 14 -26.33 -24.45 12.89
C ARG A 14 -25.02 -23.83 13.37
N LEU A 15 -24.37 -24.39 14.40
CA LEU A 15 -23.08 -23.90 14.85
C LEU A 15 -22.00 -24.03 13.76
N ARG A 16 -21.94 -25.17 13.05
CA ARG A 16 -21.03 -25.33 11.90
C ARG A 16 -21.35 -24.39 10.75
N GLU A 17 -22.63 -24.17 10.45
CA GLU A 17 -23.06 -23.21 9.41
C GLU A 17 -22.65 -21.78 9.77
N LEU A 18 -22.78 -21.38 11.05
CA LEU A 18 -22.34 -20.07 11.54
C LEU A 18 -20.83 -19.92 11.50
N GLU A 19 -20.08 -20.95 11.91
CA GLU A 19 -18.62 -20.98 11.83
C GLU A 19 -18.15 -20.85 10.38
N GLY A 20 -18.75 -21.62 9.46
CA GLY A 20 -18.46 -21.54 8.03
C GLY A 20 -18.79 -20.17 7.43
N LYS A 21 -19.92 -19.56 7.81
CA LYS A 21 -20.26 -18.19 7.39
C LYS A 21 -19.26 -17.16 7.91
N ASN A 22 -18.79 -17.31 9.14
CA ASN A 22 -17.84 -16.39 9.75
C ASN A 22 -16.49 -16.45 9.03
N ILE A 23 -15.97 -17.67 8.80
CA ILE A 23 -14.74 -17.88 8.02
C ILE A 23 -14.89 -17.27 6.63
N ASN A 24 -16.00 -17.54 5.94
CA ASN A 24 -16.22 -17.05 4.60
C ASN A 24 -16.32 -15.52 4.55
N HIS A 25 -16.93 -14.88 5.55
CA HIS A 25 -17.01 -13.43 5.65
C HIS A 25 -15.62 -12.78 5.77
N TYR A 26 -14.76 -13.31 6.65
CA TYR A 26 -13.39 -12.82 6.80
C TYR A 26 -12.53 -13.09 5.56
N SER A 27 -12.68 -14.27 4.94
CA SER A 27 -11.97 -14.61 3.70
C SER A 27 -12.35 -13.66 2.57
N VAL A 28 -13.64 -13.40 2.34
CA VAL A 28 -14.10 -12.48 1.29
C VAL A 28 -13.60 -11.06 1.55
N THR A 29 -13.68 -10.57 2.79
CA THR A 29 -13.22 -9.23 3.16
C THR A 29 -11.71 -9.07 2.95
N LEU A 30 -10.93 -10.06 3.37
CA LEU A 30 -9.48 -10.09 3.19
C LEU A 30 -9.11 -10.13 1.70
N SER A 31 -9.75 -11.00 0.91
CA SER A 31 -9.52 -11.10 -0.53
C SER A 31 -9.90 -9.81 -1.27
N ALA A 32 -11.02 -9.18 -0.93
CA ALA A 32 -11.44 -7.90 -1.52
C ALA A 32 -10.41 -6.79 -1.25
N TYR A 33 -9.82 -6.77 -0.05
CA TYR A 33 -8.78 -5.81 0.29
C TYR A 33 -7.44 -6.10 -0.39
N LEU A 34 -7.01 -7.37 -0.39
CA LEU A 34 -5.76 -7.79 -1.03
C LEU A 34 -5.78 -7.50 -2.53
N ASN A 35 -6.94 -7.59 -3.18
CA ASN A 35 -7.09 -7.14 -4.55
C ASN A 35 -7.14 -5.60 -4.61
N SER A 36 -8.21 -4.96 -4.16
CA SER A 36 -8.42 -3.53 -4.46
C SER A 36 -7.49 -2.55 -3.71
N GLY A 37 -7.33 -2.71 -2.40
CA GLY A 37 -6.64 -1.72 -1.56
C GLY A 37 -5.11 -1.81 -1.63
N SER A 38 -4.59 -3.01 -1.91
CA SER A 38 -3.14 -3.23 -2.02
C SER A 38 -2.58 -2.86 -3.39
N GLU A 39 -3.39 -2.94 -4.45
CA GLU A 39 -2.98 -2.69 -5.83
C GLU A 39 -2.39 -1.30 -6.04
N ILE A 40 -3.06 -0.24 -5.53
CA ILE A 40 -2.57 1.14 -5.68
C ILE A 40 -1.20 1.31 -5.01
N ASN A 41 -1.02 0.76 -3.81
CA ASN A 41 0.25 0.88 -3.08
C ASN A 41 1.36 0.08 -3.79
N LYS A 42 1.05 -1.09 -4.36
CA LYS A 42 1.99 -1.86 -5.20
C LYS A 42 2.39 -1.08 -6.44
N ALA A 43 1.44 -0.42 -7.10
CA ALA A 43 1.71 0.43 -8.25
C ALA A 43 2.62 1.61 -7.88
N ILE A 44 2.34 2.32 -6.78
CA ILE A 44 3.20 3.41 -6.28
C ILE A 44 4.61 2.90 -6.00
N LEU A 45 4.76 1.76 -5.34
CA LEU A 45 6.07 1.16 -5.07
C LEU A 45 6.83 0.86 -6.36
N ALA A 46 6.17 0.22 -7.33
CA ALA A 46 6.76 -0.13 -8.62
C ALA A 46 7.19 1.10 -9.42
N ILE A 47 6.29 2.08 -9.57
CA ILE A 47 6.55 3.32 -10.32
C ILE A 47 7.66 4.13 -9.63
N SER A 48 7.63 4.26 -8.30
CA SER A 48 8.67 5.00 -7.57
C SER A 48 10.04 4.34 -7.69
N SER A 49 10.10 3.01 -7.63
CA SER A 49 11.34 2.26 -7.76
C SER A 49 11.92 2.36 -9.18
N ALA A 50 11.06 2.27 -10.20
CA ALA A 50 11.45 2.46 -11.59
C ALA A 50 11.93 3.90 -11.85
N ALA A 51 11.21 4.90 -11.35
CA ALA A 51 11.58 6.31 -11.46
C ALA A 51 12.91 6.63 -10.77
N LEU A 52 13.17 6.06 -9.59
CA LEU A 52 14.46 6.19 -8.92
C LEU A 52 15.61 5.58 -9.73
N GLY A 53 15.41 4.38 -10.28
CA GLY A 53 16.40 3.76 -11.15
C GLY A 53 16.73 4.63 -12.37
N LEU A 54 15.69 5.19 -13.00
CA LEU A 54 15.83 6.11 -14.14
C LEU A 54 16.56 7.40 -13.76
N LEU A 55 16.23 8.01 -12.61
CA LEU A 55 16.90 9.21 -12.11
C LEU A 55 18.38 8.94 -11.82
N ILE A 56 18.70 7.84 -11.16
CA ILE A 56 20.09 7.47 -10.86
C ILE A 56 20.89 7.24 -12.15
N ALA A 57 20.29 6.59 -13.15
CA ALA A 57 20.90 6.41 -14.47
C ALA A 57 21.16 7.77 -15.15
N ALA A 58 20.17 8.66 -15.17
CA ALA A 58 20.30 10.00 -15.76
C ALA A 58 21.35 10.89 -15.08
N TYR A 59 21.69 10.61 -13.82
CA TYR A 59 22.77 11.33 -13.11
C TYR A 59 24.16 11.01 -13.66
N GLN A 60 24.36 9.88 -14.34
CA GLN A 60 25.68 9.53 -14.86
C GLN A 60 26.14 10.50 -15.96
N ASP A 61 25.20 11.15 -16.65
CA ASP A 61 25.45 12.17 -17.67
C ASP A 61 25.51 13.62 -17.11
N ALA A 62 25.51 13.79 -15.78
CA ALA A 62 25.32 15.06 -15.07
C ALA A 62 26.46 16.10 -15.21
N SER A 63 27.43 15.91 -16.10
CA SER A 63 28.52 16.87 -16.33
C SER A 63 28.03 18.28 -16.73
N SER A 64 26.81 18.38 -17.25
CA SER A 64 26.15 19.62 -17.68
C SER A 64 25.15 20.21 -16.68
N PHE A 65 24.97 19.63 -15.48
CA PHE A 65 23.92 20.07 -14.57
C PHE A 65 24.20 21.43 -13.91
N THR A 66 23.25 22.35 -14.08
CA THR A 66 23.19 23.59 -13.31
C THR A 66 22.92 23.32 -11.83
N CYS A 67 23.28 24.25 -10.94
CA CYS A 67 23.02 24.14 -9.50
C CYS A 67 21.54 23.90 -9.18
N ALA A 68 20.64 24.56 -9.91
CA ALA A 68 19.19 24.38 -9.77
C ALA A 68 18.74 22.95 -10.12
N SER A 69 19.24 22.40 -11.23
CA SER A 69 18.94 21.02 -11.65
C SER A 69 19.39 19.99 -10.60
N LYS A 70 20.56 20.20 -9.97
CA LYS A 70 21.04 19.34 -8.88
C LYS A 70 20.12 19.38 -7.66
N LEU A 71 19.63 20.55 -7.26
CA LEU A 71 18.69 20.68 -6.15
C LEU A 71 17.37 19.96 -6.44
N ILE A 72 16.79 20.17 -7.64
CA ILE A 72 15.55 19.50 -8.04
C ILE A 72 15.74 17.98 -8.07
N PHE A 73 16.88 17.52 -8.58
CA PHE A 73 17.25 16.10 -8.60
C PHE A 73 17.30 15.48 -7.20
N THR A 74 17.98 16.13 -6.26
CA THR A 74 18.04 15.66 -4.87
C THR A 74 16.66 15.59 -4.25
N VAL A 75 15.80 16.61 -4.46
CA VAL A 75 14.44 16.62 -3.93
C VAL A 75 13.59 15.51 -4.53
N ALA A 76 13.70 15.25 -5.84
CA ALA A 76 12.99 14.16 -6.52
C ALA A 76 13.37 12.79 -5.93
N ILE A 77 14.67 12.53 -5.74
CA ILE A 77 15.13 11.28 -5.12
C ILE A 77 14.60 11.13 -3.70
N VAL A 78 14.76 12.16 -2.87
CA VAL A 78 14.36 12.08 -1.45
C VAL A 78 12.86 11.83 -1.32
N THR A 79 12.03 12.52 -2.10
CA THR A 79 10.58 12.36 -2.07
C THR A 79 10.13 10.97 -2.57
N LEU A 80 10.75 10.44 -3.63
CA LEU A 80 10.48 9.07 -4.09
C LEU A 80 10.93 8.01 -3.08
N CYS A 81 12.09 8.19 -2.44
CA CYS A 81 12.55 7.31 -1.36
C CYS A 81 11.57 7.31 -0.17
N LEU A 82 11.08 8.49 0.23
CA LEU A 82 10.07 8.61 1.28
C LEU A 82 8.75 7.94 0.89
N ALA A 83 8.33 8.02 -0.38
CA ALA A 83 7.16 7.31 -0.89
C ALA A 83 7.34 5.77 -0.79
N ILE A 84 8.51 5.25 -1.17
CA ILE A 84 8.82 3.82 -1.01
C ILE A 84 8.74 3.39 0.46
N ILE A 85 9.45 4.11 1.34
CA ILE A 85 9.48 3.80 2.77
C ILE A 85 8.07 3.85 3.37
N SER A 86 7.30 4.90 3.05
CA SER A 86 5.92 5.05 3.50
C SER A 86 5.03 3.90 3.00
N THR A 87 5.22 3.45 1.76
CA THR A 87 4.50 2.30 1.20
C THR A 87 4.79 1.01 1.98
N LEU A 88 6.04 0.77 2.38
CA LEU A 88 6.39 -0.38 3.23
C LEU A 88 5.71 -0.29 4.61
N PHE A 89 5.65 0.91 5.21
CA PHE A 89 4.91 1.11 6.46
C PHE A 89 3.40 0.89 6.31
N ILE A 90 2.81 1.24 5.17
CA ILE A 90 1.41 0.94 4.86
C ILE A 90 1.19 -0.58 4.81
N PHE A 91 2.06 -1.34 4.14
CA PHE A 91 1.93 -2.80 4.11
C PHE A 91 2.05 -3.43 5.49
N ASN A 92 3.01 -2.98 6.31
CA ASN A 92 3.16 -3.46 7.69
C ASN A 92 1.94 -3.09 8.56
N SER A 93 1.44 -1.86 8.44
CA SER A 93 0.27 -1.40 9.21
C SER A 93 -1.02 -2.11 8.79
N ASN A 94 -1.16 -2.45 7.50
CA ASN A 94 -2.25 -3.26 7.00
C ASN A 94 -2.25 -4.66 7.61
N GLN A 95 -1.09 -5.30 7.69
CA GLN A 95 -0.96 -6.60 8.34
C GLN A 95 -1.43 -6.54 9.80
N LYS A 96 -0.99 -5.51 10.54
CA LYS A 96 -1.40 -5.28 11.93
C LYS A 96 -2.90 -5.00 12.06
N TYR A 97 -3.49 -4.29 11.10
CA TYR A 97 -4.93 -4.03 11.07
C TYR A 97 -5.73 -5.32 10.92
N PHE A 98 -5.38 -6.19 9.95
CA PHE A 98 -6.06 -7.47 9.80
C PHE A 98 -5.90 -8.37 11.01
N GLU A 99 -4.72 -8.39 11.63
CA GLU A 99 -4.51 -9.12 12.86
C GLU A 99 -5.38 -8.58 14.01
N ALA A 100 -5.56 -7.26 14.11
CA ALA A 100 -6.44 -6.65 15.11
C ALA A 100 -7.92 -7.01 14.86
N VAL A 101 -8.37 -6.94 13.61
CA VAL A 101 -9.73 -7.32 13.20
C VAL A 101 -10.02 -8.79 13.53
N ILE A 102 -9.12 -9.70 13.18
CA ILE A 102 -9.28 -11.15 13.43
C ILE A 102 -9.28 -11.46 14.93
N ARG A 103 -8.49 -10.72 15.72
CA ARG A 103 -8.41 -10.91 17.19
C ARG A 103 -9.47 -10.10 17.96
N GLU A 104 -10.41 -9.46 17.28
CA GLU A 104 -11.44 -8.59 17.88
C GLU A 104 -10.85 -7.51 18.83
N LYS A 105 -9.65 -7.01 18.51
CA LYS A 105 -8.98 -5.95 19.27
C LYS A 105 -9.36 -4.57 18.73
N SER A 106 -9.29 -3.55 19.58
CA SER A 106 -9.53 -2.16 19.18
C SER A 106 -8.64 -1.76 17.99
N GLU A 107 -9.27 -1.42 16.87
CA GLU A 107 -8.59 -1.11 15.60
C GLU A 107 -8.32 0.39 15.39
N ASP A 108 -8.92 1.26 16.20
CA ASP A 108 -8.91 2.72 16.02
C ASP A 108 -7.51 3.32 15.87
N LYS A 109 -6.57 2.86 16.71
CA LYS A 109 -5.17 3.35 16.66
C LYS A 109 -4.49 2.97 15.35
N VAL A 110 -4.62 1.70 14.95
CA VAL A 110 -3.99 1.17 13.72
C VAL A 110 -4.63 1.81 12.48
N LEU A 111 -5.95 2.01 12.51
CA LEU A 111 -6.68 2.68 11.42
C LEU A 111 -6.25 4.14 11.25
N LYS A 112 -6.02 4.86 12.37
CA LYS A 112 -5.51 6.24 12.34
C LYS A 112 -4.09 6.32 11.78
N GLU A 113 -3.19 5.44 12.24
CA GLU A 113 -1.82 5.33 11.70
C GLU A 113 -1.86 5.05 10.19
N LEU A 114 -2.71 4.12 9.75
CA LEU A 114 -2.85 3.75 8.35
C LEU A 114 -3.35 4.90 7.47
N LYS A 115 -4.29 5.73 7.95
CA LYS A 115 -4.73 6.95 7.25
C LYS A 115 -3.59 7.97 7.13
N SER A 116 -2.82 8.16 8.19
CA SER A 116 -1.69 9.09 8.19
C SER A 116 -0.60 8.66 7.21
N TYR A 117 -0.23 7.37 7.19
CA TYR A 117 0.77 6.88 6.25
C TYR A 117 0.28 6.95 4.80
N ARG A 118 -0.98 6.63 4.53
CA ARG A 118 -1.56 6.77 3.17
C ARG A 118 -1.50 8.20 2.66
N TYR A 119 -1.89 9.16 3.49
CA TYR A 119 -1.82 10.57 3.13
C TYR A 119 -0.38 11.00 2.82
N LEU A 120 0.56 10.69 3.72
CA LEU A 120 1.97 10.99 3.53
C LEU A 120 2.50 10.36 2.23
N ASN A 121 2.20 9.08 1.98
CA ASN A 121 2.65 8.36 0.80
C ASN A 121 2.17 9.03 -0.49
N TYR A 122 0.88 9.35 -0.60
CA TYR A 122 0.33 10.00 -1.78
C TYR A 122 0.93 11.39 -2.01
N THR A 123 1.14 12.17 -0.94
CA THR A 123 1.79 13.49 -1.08
C THR A 123 3.23 13.37 -1.55
N MET A 124 4.02 12.46 -0.97
CA MET A 124 5.43 12.29 -1.33
C MET A 124 5.59 11.73 -2.75
N PHE A 125 4.73 10.78 -3.13
CA PHE A 125 4.68 10.25 -4.48
C PHE A 125 4.35 11.35 -5.50
N ALA A 126 3.32 12.17 -5.24
CA ALA A 126 2.94 13.26 -6.12
C ALA A 126 4.07 14.29 -6.29
N PHE A 127 4.72 14.68 -5.20
CA PHE A 127 5.88 15.57 -5.26
C PHE A 127 7.06 14.94 -6.03
N GLY A 128 7.37 13.67 -5.77
CA GLY A 128 8.46 12.97 -6.46
C GLY A 128 8.24 12.89 -7.96
N VAL A 129 7.03 12.53 -8.40
CA VAL A 129 6.67 12.52 -9.82
C VAL A 129 6.72 13.92 -10.42
N PHE A 130 6.23 14.94 -9.72
CA PHE A 130 6.28 16.32 -10.18
C PHE A 130 7.71 16.79 -10.44
N PHE A 131 8.62 16.63 -9.47
CA PHE A 131 10.01 17.04 -9.64
C PHE A 131 10.77 16.21 -10.68
N ALA A 132 10.51 14.89 -10.75
CA ALA A 132 11.07 14.03 -11.79
C ALA A 132 10.62 14.48 -13.19
N SER A 133 9.35 14.82 -13.36
CA SER A 133 8.81 15.32 -14.63
C SER A 133 9.40 16.69 -15.00
N LEU A 134 9.59 17.57 -14.01
CA LEU A 134 10.19 18.89 -14.23
C LEU A 134 11.63 18.77 -14.71
N LEU A 135 12.43 17.87 -14.12
CA LEU A 135 13.77 17.56 -14.59
C LEU A 135 13.78 17.07 -16.03
N ALA A 136 12.84 16.17 -16.37
CA ALA A 136 12.74 15.64 -17.72
C ALA A 136 12.49 16.74 -18.76
N ILE A 137 11.61 17.70 -18.45
CA ILE A 137 11.29 18.83 -19.34
C ILE A 137 12.46 19.81 -19.45
N THR A 138 13.18 20.08 -18.35
CA THR A 138 14.27 21.06 -18.32
C THR A 138 15.55 20.64 -19.06
N GLY A 139 15.52 19.55 -19.83
CA GLY A 139 16.59 19.21 -20.77
C GLY A 139 17.66 18.29 -20.22
N VAL A 140 17.34 17.39 -19.27
CA VAL A 140 18.20 16.21 -19.03
C VAL A 140 18.07 15.20 -20.20
N TRP A 141 17.07 15.37 -21.09
CA TRP A 141 16.73 14.41 -22.16
C TRP A 141 16.65 15.02 -23.58
N ILE A 142 17.19 16.23 -23.81
CA ILE A 142 17.42 16.81 -25.15
C ILE A 142 18.86 17.29 -25.20
#